data_AF-A0A373IRP6-F1
#
_entry.id   AF-A0A373IRP6-F1
#
_cell.length_a   1.000
_cell.length_b   1.000
_cell.length_c   1.000
_cell.angle_alpha   90.00
_cell.angle_beta   90.00
_cell.angle_gamma   90.00
#
_symmetry.space_group_name_H-M   'P 1'
#
loop_
_entity.id
_entity.type
_entity.pdbx_description
1 polymer ?
#
loop_
_entity_poly.entity_id
_entity_poly.type
_entity_poly.pdbx_seq_one_letter_code
_entity_poly.pdbx_strand_id
1 'polypeptide(L)'
;MSEYEYAESGVLLTFRELTLLLQSVGVRYINGFCLSESEISDEEVIQLIGSLVRKGILKTSDTEFYMEDMVEKMIRCIGWPDEDYEIEQENGQIYCYEKEEYALVTKIYPVREKTLELILYSKEEFQQKIRKEEIL
;
A
#
# COMPACT_ATOMS: atom_id res chain seq x y z
N MET A 1 -20.98 -15.65 -12.38
CA MET A 1 -20.08 -14.49 -12.51
C MET A 1 -20.65 -13.41 -11.62
N SER A 2 -20.18 -13.36 -10.37
CA SER A 2 -20.54 -12.32 -9.41
C SER A 2 -19.41 -11.29 -9.42
N GLU A 3 -19.66 -10.18 -10.10
CA GLU A 3 -18.84 -8.98 -9.98
C GLU A 3 -19.08 -8.39 -8.58
N TYR A 4 -18.01 -7.88 -7.97
CA TYR A 4 -17.99 -7.13 -6.70
C TYR A 4 -18.09 -7.95 -5.39
N GLU A 5 -17.01 -8.66 -5.08
CA GLU A 5 -16.69 -9.04 -3.69
C GLU A 5 -15.18 -8.84 -3.46
N TYR A 6 -14.72 -7.59 -3.50
CA TYR A 6 -13.34 -7.23 -3.11
C TYR A 6 -13.37 -6.10 -2.08
N ALA A 7 -14.00 -6.37 -0.94
CA ALA A 7 -13.69 -5.68 0.30
C ALA A 7 -13.24 -6.75 1.29
N GLU A 8 -11.93 -6.77 1.63
CA GLU A 8 -11.43 -6.95 3.01
C GLU A 8 -9.94 -7.35 3.15
N SER A 9 -9.23 -7.82 2.12
CA SER A 9 -7.84 -8.25 2.33
C SER A 9 -6.84 -7.10 2.19
N GLY A 10 -6.54 -6.42 3.29
CA GLY A 10 -5.38 -5.54 3.37
C GLY A 10 -4.07 -6.28 3.06
N VAL A 11 -3.10 -5.59 2.47
CA VAL A 11 -1.79 -6.15 2.15
C VAL A 11 -0.78 -5.69 3.20
N LEU A 12 -0.11 -6.65 3.84
CA LEU A 12 0.93 -6.38 4.83
C LEU A 12 2.31 -6.34 4.20
N LEU A 13 2.90 -5.15 4.20
CA LEU A 13 4.25 -4.89 3.70
C LEU A 13 5.13 -4.35 4.81
N THR A 14 6.33 -4.93 4.93
CA THR A 14 7.38 -4.28 5.71
C THR A 14 7.81 -3.00 5.00
N PHE A 15 8.40 -2.06 5.73
CA PHE A 15 8.89 -0.80 5.15
C PHE A 15 9.91 -1.08 4.04
N ARG A 16 10.78 -2.09 4.21
CA ARG A 16 11.78 -2.49 3.20
C ARG A 16 11.12 -3.02 1.92
N GLU A 17 10.11 -3.87 2.06
CA GLU A 17 9.36 -4.37 0.90
C GLU A 17 8.63 -3.24 0.18
N LEU A 18 7.99 -2.33 0.92
CA LEU A 18 7.33 -1.15 0.35
C LEU A 18 8.33 -0.22 -0.35
N THR A 19 9.47 0.06 0.28
CA THR A 19 10.56 0.86 -0.33
C THR A 19 11.01 0.23 -1.64
N LEU A 20 11.24 -1.08 -1.68
CA LEU A 20 11.66 -1.78 -2.90
C LEU A 20 10.62 -1.63 -4.02
N LEU A 21 9.33 -1.81 -3.71
CA LEU A 21 8.23 -1.68 -4.67
C LEU A 21 8.07 -0.23 -5.17
N LEU A 22 8.28 0.76 -4.31
CA LEU A 22 8.22 2.18 -4.70
C LEU A 22 9.40 2.57 -5.58
N GLN A 23 10.61 2.15 -5.21
CA GLN A 23 11.82 2.43 -5.98
C GLN A 23 11.79 1.78 -7.36
N SER A 24 11.21 0.58 -7.50
CA SER A 24 11.09 -0.10 -8.79
C SER A 24 10.23 0.67 -9.80
N VAL A 25 9.29 1.48 -9.31
CA VAL A 25 8.45 2.36 -10.15
C VAL A 25 8.94 3.82 -10.18
N GLY A 26 10.11 4.09 -9.59
CA GLY A 26 10.75 5.42 -9.61
C GLY A 26 10.33 6.38 -8.48
N VAL A 27 9.55 5.91 -7.51
CA VAL A 27 9.14 6.70 -6.34
C VAL A 27 10.24 6.64 -5.27
N ARG A 28 10.67 7.81 -4.80
CA ARG A 28 11.74 7.93 -3.78
C ARG A 28 11.26 8.45 -2.43
N TYR A 29 10.14 9.17 -2.43
CA TYR A 29 9.59 9.84 -1.27
C TYR A 29 8.07 9.69 -1.31
N ILE A 30 7.48 9.50 -0.14
CA ILE A 30 6.04 9.53 0.09
C ILE A 30 5.81 10.38 1.35
N ASN A 31 4.64 10.98 1.48
CA ASN A 31 4.27 11.64 2.72
C ASN A 31 3.78 10.61 3.76
N GLY A 32 3.55 11.03 5.01
CA GLY A 32 2.94 10.20 6.06
C GLY A 32 3.84 9.24 6.83
N PHE A 33 4.83 8.60 6.20
CA PHE A 33 5.73 7.67 6.91
C PHE A 33 7.19 7.86 6.53
N CYS A 34 8.07 7.77 7.52
CA CYS A 34 9.51 7.65 7.28
C CYS A 34 9.87 6.20 6.95
N LEU A 35 10.06 5.91 5.67
CA LEU A 35 10.61 4.65 5.19
C LEU A 35 12.12 4.63 5.43
N SER A 36 12.71 3.46 5.77
CA SER A 36 14.11 3.42 6.21
C SER A 36 15.06 3.92 5.11
N GLU A 37 15.93 4.86 5.45
CA GLU A 37 16.81 5.55 4.50
C GLU A 37 18.08 4.77 4.11
N SER A 38 18.37 3.62 4.74
CA SER A 38 19.55 2.82 4.36
C SER A 38 19.36 2.20 2.98
N GLU A 39 20.38 2.23 2.14
CA GLU A 39 20.38 1.54 0.85
C GLU A 39 20.03 0.04 1.00
N ILE A 40 19.34 -0.52 0.02
CA ILE A 40 19.05 -1.96 -0.05
C ILE A 40 20.22 -2.62 -0.76
N SER A 41 20.91 -3.55 -0.11
CA SER A 41 22.00 -4.30 -0.74
C SER A 41 21.46 -5.31 -1.74
N ASP A 42 22.28 -5.76 -2.70
CA ASP A 42 21.89 -6.77 -3.69
C ASP A 42 21.38 -8.07 -3.05
N GLU A 43 22.03 -8.52 -1.96
CA GLU A 43 21.60 -9.70 -1.22
C GLU A 43 20.21 -9.49 -0.59
N GLU A 44 19.97 -8.31 -0.04
CA GLU A 44 18.69 -7.97 0.57
C GLU A 44 17.59 -7.83 -0.49
N VAL A 45 17.90 -7.29 -1.68
CA VAL A 45 16.97 -7.26 -2.81
C VAL A 45 16.48 -8.67 -3.15
N ILE A 46 17.38 -9.65 -3.24
CA ILE A 46 17.01 -11.05 -3.52
C ILE A 46 16.08 -11.60 -2.43
N GLN A 47 16.39 -11.34 -1.16
CA GLN A 47 15.56 -11.79 -0.04
C GLN A 47 14.17 -11.14 -0.04
N LEU A 48 14.09 -9.84 -0.33
CA LEU A 48 12.85 -9.08 -0.41
C LEU A 48 11.98 -9.53 -1.58
N ILE A 49 12.55 -9.71 -2.77
CA ILE A 49 11.84 -10.27 -3.94
C ILE A 49 11.28 -11.66 -3.59
N GLY A 50 12.11 -12.53 -2.98
CA GLY A 50 11.66 -13.85 -2.53
C GLY A 50 10.50 -13.78 -1.52
N SER A 51 10.51 -12.80 -0.62
CA SER A 51 9.41 -12.55 0.32
C SER A 51 8.14 -12.11 -0.40
N LEU A 52 8.24 -11.14 -1.30
CA LEU A 52 7.14 -10.61 -2.09
C LEU A 52 6.48 -11.68 -2.98
N VAL A 53 7.28 -12.59 -3.57
CA VAL A 53 6.77 -13.72 -4.34
C VAL A 53 6.02 -14.71 -3.45
N ARG A 54 6.57 -15.06 -2.28
CA ARG A 54 5.88 -15.95 -1.32
C ARG A 54 4.56 -15.36 -0.80
N LYS A 55 4.47 -14.03 -0.71
CA LYS A 55 3.24 -13.30 -0.37
C LYS A 55 2.23 -13.20 -1.51
N GLY A 56 2.60 -13.59 -2.74
CA GLY A 56 1.77 -13.45 -3.93
C GLY A 56 1.67 -12.02 -4.46
N ILE A 57 2.50 -11.10 -3.94
CA ILE A 57 2.54 -9.69 -4.35
C ILE A 57 3.26 -9.54 -5.68
N LEU A 58 4.33 -10.31 -5.86
CA LEU A 58 5.00 -10.46 -7.15
C LEU A 58 4.71 -11.84 -7.71
N LYS A 59 4.39 -11.89 -9.00
CA LYS A 59 4.31 -13.11 -9.80
C LYS A 59 5.59 -13.27 -10.61
N THR A 60 6.06 -14.49 -10.73
CA THR A 60 7.29 -14.81 -11.48
C THR A 60 6.97 -15.28 -12.89
N SER A 61 7.75 -14.82 -13.85
CA SER A 61 7.88 -15.45 -15.16
C SER A 61 9.34 -15.83 -15.41
N ASP A 62 9.65 -16.35 -16.60
CA ASP A 62 10.99 -16.84 -16.95
C ASP A 62 12.07 -15.75 -16.86
N THR A 63 11.71 -14.47 -17.12
CA THR A 63 12.70 -13.38 -17.18
C THR A 63 12.34 -12.14 -16.38
N GLU A 64 11.12 -12.07 -15.84
CA GLU A 64 10.60 -10.86 -15.22
C GLU A 64 9.60 -11.14 -14.09
N PHE A 65 9.45 -10.16 -13.22
CA PHE A 65 8.49 -10.16 -12.12
C PHE A 65 7.36 -9.19 -12.43
N TYR A 66 6.12 -9.62 -12.20
CA TYR A 66 4.94 -8.79 -12.37
C TYR A 66 4.33 -8.49 -11.00
N MET A 67 3.93 -7.24 -10.79
CA MET A 67 3.15 -6.88 -9.61
C MET A 67 1.70 -7.33 -9.81
N GLU A 68 1.08 -7.83 -8.75
CA GLU A 68 -0.35 -8.13 -8.76
C GLU A 68 -1.16 -6.83 -8.93
N ASP A 69 -2.20 -6.84 -9.77
CA ASP A 69 -2.95 -5.66 -10.23
C ASP A 69 -3.47 -4.78 -9.08
N MET A 70 -3.95 -5.38 -7.99
CA MET A 70 -4.42 -4.62 -6.82
C MET A 70 -3.26 -3.94 -6.11
N VAL A 71 -2.12 -4.63 -5.95
CA VAL A 71 -0.92 -4.04 -5.36
C VAL A 71 -0.35 -2.94 -6.25
N GLU A 72 -0.35 -3.11 -7.57
CA GLU A 72 0.04 -2.05 -8.50
C GLU A 72 -0.77 -0.77 -8.26
N LYS A 73 -2.11 -0.90 -8.13
CA LYS A 73 -2.98 0.24 -7.80
C LYS A 73 -2.61 0.87 -6.46
N MET A 74 -2.36 0.07 -5.42
CA MET A 74 -1.91 0.58 -4.12
C MET A 74 -0.59 1.37 -4.24
N ILE A 75 0.41 0.83 -4.95
CA ILE A 75 1.71 1.48 -5.16
C ILE A 75 1.56 2.78 -5.96
N ARG A 76 0.64 2.83 -6.94
CA ARG A 76 0.33 4.06 -7.67
C ARG A 76 -0.35 5.10 -6.79
N CYS A 77 -1.31 4.72 -5.94
CA CYS A 77 -1.97 5.63 -5.02
C CYS A 77 -0.97 6.27 -4.05
N ILE A 78 -0.08 5.48 -3.44
CA ILE A 78 0.88 6.02 -2.48
C ILE A 78 2.01 6.82 -3.15
N GLY A 79 2.41 6.43 -4.36
CA GLY A 79 3.55 7.02 -5.05
C GLY A 79 3.24 8.32 -5.81
N TRP A 80 2.02 8.44 -6.32
CA TRP A 80 1.55 9.63 -7.05
C TRP A 80 0.09 9.93 -6.73
N PRO A 81 -0.23 10.26 -5.46
CA PRO A 81 -1.59 10.64 -5.09
C PRO A 81 -2.01 11.92 -5.82
N ASP A 82 -3.31 12.04 -6.08
CA ASP A 82 -3.92 13.30 -6.46
C ASP A 82 -4.12 14.18 -5.21
N GLU A 83 -4.49 13.55 -4.08
CA GLU A 83 -4.57 14.14 -2.74
C GLU A 83 -4.04 13.17 -1.69
N ASP A 84 -3.36 13.69 -0.67
CA ASP A 84 -2.86 12.91 0.46
C ASP A 84 -2.98 13.69 1.77
N TYR A 85 -3.43 13.01 2.84
CA TYR A 85 -3.72 13.65 4.12
C TYR A 85 -3.90 12.63 5.26
N GLU A 86 -3.92 13.15 6.48
CA GLU A 86 -4.10 12.39 7.71
C GLU A 86 -5.55 12.46 8.21
N ILE A 87 -6.07 11.35 8.74
CA ILE A 87 -7.35 11.32 9.48
C ILE A 87 -7.07 10.78 10.88
N GLU A 88 -7.51 11.52 11.91
CA GLU A 88 -7.59 11.00 13.27
C GLU A 88 -8.82 10.10 13.42
N GLN A 89 -8.62 8.87 13.87
CA GLN A 89 -9.68 7.96 14.30
C GLN A 89 -9.55 7.63 15.78
N GLU A 90 -10.62 7.12 16.39
CA GLU A 90 -10.64 6.70 17.80
C GLU A 90 -9.48 5.73 18.15
N ASN A 91 -9.03 4.93 17.18
CA ASN A 91 -8.00 3.90 17.36
C ASN A 91 -6.61 4.33 16.85
N GLY A 92 -6.41 5.62 16.58
CA GLY A 92 -5.14 6.17 16.11
C GLY A 92 -5.24 6.92 14.79
N GLN A 93 -4.10 7.37 14.30
CA GLN A 93 -4.00 8.14 13.08
C GLN A 93 -3.82 7.21 11.87
N ILE A 94 -4.54 7.49 10.79
CA ILE A 94 -4.37 6.83 9.50
C ILE A 94 -3.93 7.85 8.45
N TYR A 95 -3.13 7.39 7.49
CA TYR A 95 -2.74 8.20 6.35
C TYR A 95 -3.47 7.72 5.10
N CYS A 96 -4.03 8.65 4.35
CA CYS A 96 -4.86 8.40 3.18
C CYS A 96 -4.21 8.98 1.93
N TYR A 97 -4.32 8.25 0.82
CA TYR A 97 -3.83 8.65 -0.49
C TYR A 97 -4.95 8.41 -1.51
N GLU A 98 -5.53 9.48 -2.06
CA GLU A 98 -6.57 9.40 -3.07
C GLU A 98 -5.95 9.48 -4.48
N LYS A 99 -6.43 8.63 -5.39
CA LYS A 99 -6.05 8.66 -6.79
C LYS A 99 -7.19 8.18 -7.68
N GLU A 100 -7.61 9.01 -8.64
CA GLU A 100 -8.70 8.71 -9.56
C GLU A 100 -9.97 8.25 -8.81
N GLU A 101 -10.40 7.00 -9.00
CA GLU A 101 -11.59 6.41 -8.37
C GLU A 101 -11.27 5.59 -7.09
N TYR A 102 -10.03 5.68 -6.59
CA TYR A 102 -9.54 4.87 -5.49
C TYR A 102 -8.99 5.73 -4.34
N ALA A 103 -9.05 5.16 -3.13
CA ALA A 103 -8.42 5.71 -1.94
C ALA A 103 -7.65 4.59 -1.22
N LEU A 104 -6.36 4.81 -1.00
CA LEU A 104 -5.51 3.93 -0.23
C LEU A 104 -5.42 4.44 1.21
N VAL A 105 -5.75 3.57 2.17
CA VAL A 105 -5.54 3.81 3.59
C VAL A 105 -4.34 3.00 4.05
N THR A 106 -3.54 3.62 4.89
CA THR A 106 -2.35 3.01 5.48
C THR A 106 -2.41 3.05 6.99
N LYS A 107 -2.11 1.91 7.62
CA LYS A 107 -2.12 1.75 9.07
C LYS A 107 -0.79 1.16 9.52
N ILE A 108 -0.16 1.78 10.52
CA ILE A 108 0.99 1.18 11.19
C ILE A 108 0.50 -0.03 11.95
N TYR A 109 1.05 -1.20 11.66
CA TYR A 109 0.68 -2.43 12.36
C TYR A 109 1.40 -2.50 13.71
N PRO A 110 0.72 -2.29 14.85
CA PRO A 110 1.37 -2.00 16.14
C PRO A 110 2.14 -3.21 16.70
N VAL A 111 1.82 -4.43 16.26
CA VAL A 111 2.42 -5.67 16.78
C VAL A 111 3.70 -6.06 16.02
N ARG A 112 3.94 -5.51 14.82
CA ARG A 112 5.17 -5.75 14.05
C ARG A 112 5.82 -4.43 13.70
N GLU A 113 6.93 -4.11 14.36
CA GLU A 113 7.74 -2.94 14.02
C GLU A 113 8.00 -2.89 12.51
N LYS A 114 7.88 -1.67 11.94
CA LYS A 114 8.19 -1.38 10.52
C LYS A 114 7.36 -2.18 9.52
N THR A 115 6.09 -2.44 9.81
CA THR A 115 5.12 -3.02 8.88
C THR A 115 3.91 -2.10 8.72
N LEU A 116 3.52 -1.84 7.47
CA LEU A 116 2.29 -1.15 7.10
C LEU A 116 1.27 -2.14 6.57
N GLU A 117 0.03 -1.93 6.99
CA GLU A 117 -1.13 -2.48 6.31
C GLU A 117 -1.62 -1.48 5.27
N LEU A 118 -1.75 -1.93 4.03
CA LEU A 118 -2.26 -1.17 2.90
C LEU A 118 -3.66 -1.69 2.56
N ILE A 119 -4.66 -0.80 2.60
CA ILE A 119 -6.05 -1.15 2.30
C ILE A 119 -6.55 -0.22 1.21
N LEU A 120 -6.90 -0.79 0.05
CA LEU A 120 -7.44 -0.03 -1.07
C LEU A 120 -8.97 -0.06 -1.01
N TYR A 121 -9.57 1.09 -1.14
CA TYR A 121 -11.01 1.28 -1.26
C TYR A 121 -11.33 1.91 -2.61
N SER A 122 -12.51 1.63 -3.14
CA SER A 122 -13.14 2.58 -4.06
C SER A 122 -13.44 3.90 -3.33
N LYS A 123 -13.50 5.02 -4.05
CA LYS A 123 -13.87 6.32 -3.44
C LYS A 123 -15.21 6.26 -2.71
N GLU A 124 -16.21 5.59 -3.29
CA GLU A 124 -17.53 5.43 -2.67
C GLU A 124 -17.42 4.71 -1.32
N GLU A 125 -16.73 3.57 -1.26
CA GLU A 125 -16.53 2.85 0.01
C GLU A 125 -15.72 3.65 1.01
N PHE A 126 -14.71 4.39 0.55
CA PHE A 126 -13.90 5.23 1.41
C PHE A 126 -14.72 6.33 2.09
N GLN A 127 -15.62 6.99 1.36
CA GLN A 127 -16.53 7.99 1.95
C GLN A 127 -17.46 7.37 3.00
N GLN A 128 -18.07 6.22 2.68
CA GLN A 128 -19.00 5.54 3.57
C GLN A 128 -18.34 4.97 4.84
N LYS A 129 -17.16 4.34 4.69
CA LYS A 129 -16.52 3.57 5.76
C LYS A 129 -15.52 4.39 6.57
N ILE A 130 -14.82 5.34 5.95
CA ILE A 130 -13.68 6.05 6.55
C ILE A 130 -14.00 7.50 6.83
N ARG A 131 -14.39 8.29 5.82
CA ARG A 131 -14.65 9.72 6.01
C ARG A 131 -15.92 9.98 6.78
N LYS A 132 -16.86 9.02 6.84
CA LYS A 132 -18.19 9.16 7.46
C LYS A 132 -18.68 10.60 7.26
N GLU A 133 -18.82 11.03 6.01
CA GLU A 133 -19.55 12.27 5.76
C GLU A 133 -20.87 12.10 6.51
N GLU A 134 -21.12 12.96 7.49
CA GLU A 134 -22.41 13.02 8.15
C GLU A 134 -23.43 13.20 7.03
N ILE A 135 -24.17 12.12 6.74
CA ILE A 135 -25.37 12.22 5.92
C ILE A 135 -26.32 13.07 6.77
N LEU A 136 -26.25 14.39 6.55
CA LEU A 136 -27.16 15.39 7.09
C LEU A 136 -28.55 15.25 6.44
#